data_AF-A0A0D9X8A6-F1
#
_entry.id   AF-A0A0D9X8A6-F1
#
_cell.length_a   1.000
_cell.length_b   1.000
_cell.length_c   1.000
_cell.angle_alpha   90.00
_cell.angle_beta   90.00
_cell.angle_gamma   90.00
#
_symmetry.space_group_name_H-M   'P 1'
#
loop_
_entity.id
_entity.type
_entity.pdbx_description
1 polymer ?
#
loop_
_entity_poly.entity_id
_entity_poly.type
_entity_poly.pdbx_seq_one_letter_code
_entity_poly.pdbx_strand_id
1 'polypeptide(L)'
;MALSVLALAVAVLLGASIYGVDRGAEAASAAAVEGLEVTYGSTVKLMHEKTKHRLHSHDVPYGSGSGQQSVTGFPEVDDANSYWIVRPAPDSSAKQGDAIETGSIIRLQHMRTRKWLHSHLHASPLSGNLEVSCFGGDGQSDTGDYWRLEIEGSGKLWKRDQKVRLRHIDTGGYLHSHNKKYNRLGGGQQEVCGVREKRAENIWLAAEGVYLPVNESK
;
A
#
# COMPACT_ATOMS: atom_id res chain seq x y z
N MET A 1 -66.29 -46.37 -35.05
CA MET A 1 -65.33 -46.43 -36.18
C MET A 1 -64.30 -45.34 -35.91
N ALA A 2 -63.03 -45.57 -35.59
CA ALA A 2 -62.11 -46.67 -35.89
C ALA A 2 -61.15 -46.98 -34.71
N LEU A 3 -60.52 -48.16 -34.85
CA LEU A 3 -59.55 -48.88 -34.00
C LEU A 3 -58.22 -48.11 -33.75
N SER A 4 -57.62 -48.19 -32.55
CA SER A 4 -56.42 -49.01 -32.15
C SER A 4 -55.07 -48.42 -32.62
N VAL A 5 -53.93 -48.39 -31.92
CA VAL A 5 -53.20 -49.44 -31.16
C VAL A 5 -52.18 -48.81 -30.18
N LEU A 6 -52.03 -49.47 -29.03
CA LEU A 6 -50.91 -49.61 -28.07
C LEU A 6 -49.46 -49.20 -28.51
N ALA A 7 -48.71 -48.57 -27.59
CA ALA A 7 -47.30 -48.92 -27.32
C ALA A 7 -46.88 -48.49 -25.90
N LEU A 8 -46.44 -49.48 -25.13
CA LEU A 8 -45.95 -49.43 -23.76
C LEU A 8 -44.44 -49.18 -23.78
N ALA A 9 -43.92 -48.29 -22.92
CA ALA A 9 -42.52 -48.32 -22.51
C ALA A 9 -42.39 -47.83 -21.05
N VAL A 10 -42.22 -48.80 -20.16
CA VAL A 10 -41.80 -48.63 -18.77
C VAL A 10 -40.27 -48.53 -18.77
N ALA A 11 -39.72 -47.50 -18.14
CA ALA A 11 -38.35 -47.51 -17.66
C ALA A 11 -38.32 -46.86 -16.27
N VAL A 12 -38.32 -47.70 -15.23
CA VAL A 12 -37.95 -47.35 -13.87
C VAL A 12 -36.46 -47.64 -13.73
N LEU A 13 -35.66 -46.66 -13.33
CA LEU A 13 -34.37 -46.89 -12.66
C LEU A 13 -34.10 -45.75 -11.68
N LEU A 14 -33.92 -46.13 -10.42
CA LEU A 14 -33.60 -45.33 -9.25
C LEU A 14 -32.21 -44.66 -9.39
N GLY A 15 -32.10 -43.44 -8.87
CA GLY A 15 -30.83 -42.78 -8.60
C GLY A 15 -31.02 -41.61 -7.63
N ALA A 16 -30.79 -41.87 -6.35
CA ALA A 16 -30.72 -40.83 -5.31
C ALA A 16 -29.42 -40.03 -5.46
N SER A 17 -29.48 -38.69 -5.42
CA SER A 17 -28.52 -37.86 -4.67
C SER A 17 -28.98 -36.40 -4.59
N ILE A 18 -29.61 -36.08 -3.46
CA ILE A 18 -29.35 -34.92 -2.61
C ILE A 18 -28.16 -34.00 -2.98
N TYR A 19 -28.42 -32.69 -2.93
CA TYR A 19 -27.53 -31.55 -2.67
C TYR A 19 -26.14 -31.55 -3.33
N GLY A 20 -26.02 -30.78 -4.41
CA GLY A 20 -24.72 -30.46 -5.02
C GLY A 20 -24.75 -29.13 -5.75
N VAL A 21 -25.17 -28.06 -5.08
CA VAL A 21 -25.04 -26.69 -5.60
C VAL A 21 -24.13 -25.90 -4.65
N ASP A 22 -23.07 -25.35 -5.23
CA ASP A 22 -22.30 -24.18 -4.75
C ASP A 22 -21.11 -24.28 -3.78
N ARG A 23 -20.41 -25.41 -3.67
CA ARG A 23 -19.06 -25.39 -3.03
C ARG A 23 -17.96 -24.76 -3.89
N GLY A 24 -18.19 -24.59 -5.19
CA GLY A 24 -17.19 -24.07 -6.13
C GLY A 24 -17.08 -22.54 -6.13
N ALA A 25 -18.20 -21.84 -5.93
CA ALA A 25 -18.23 -20.38 -5.93
C ALA A 25 -17.65 -19.78 -4.64
N GLU A 26 -17.90 -20.39 -3.47
CA GLU A 26 -17.31 -19.94 -2.20
C GLU A 26 -15.78 -20.17 -2.16
N ALA A 27 -15.28 -21.29 -2.67
CA ALA A 27 -13.84 -21.57 -2.71
C ALA A 27 -13.10 -20.65 -3.70
N ALA A 28 -13.71 -20.33 -4.85
CA ALA A 28 -13.17 -19.37 -5.81
C ALA A 28 -13.24 -17.92 -5.27
N SER A 29 -14.28 -17.59 -4.49
CA SER A 29 -14.38 -16.30 -3.80
C SER A 29 -13.37 -16.18 -2.66
N ALA A 30 -13.09 -17.26 -1.93
CA ALA A 30 -12.09 -17.30 -0.85
C ALA A 30 -10.66 -17.21 -1.38
N ALA A 31 -10.35 -17.89 -2.49
CA ALA A 31 -9.06 -17.81 -3.17
C ALA A 31 -8.82 -16.44 -3.87
N ALA A 32 -9.89 -15.72 -4.23
CA ALA A 32 -9.77 -14.34 -4.72
C ALA A 32 -9.47 -13.31 -3.60
N VAL A 33 -9.59 -13.70 -2.32
CA VAL A 33 -9.20 -12.87 -1.17
C VAL A 33 -7.75 -13.17 -0.73
N GLU A 34 -7.18 -14.30 -1.14
CA GLU A 34 -5.76 -14.60 -0.92
C GLU A 34 -4.87 -13.68 -1.79
N GLY A 35 -4.00 -12.90 -1.14
CA GLY A 35 -2.97 -12.11 -1.82
C GLY A 35 -3.29 -10.64 -2.08
N LEU A 36 -4.42 -10.13 -1.58
CA LEU A 36 -4.72 -8.68 -1.62
C LEU A 36 -4.18 -7.91 -0.41
N GLU A 37 -3.86 -8.58 0.69
CA GLU A 37 -3.47 -7.94 1.94
C GLU A 37 -2.01 -7.48 1.90
N VAL A 38 -1.77 -6.27 2.42
CA VAL A 38 -0.42 -5.76 2.64
C VAL A 38 0.02 -6.21 4.03
N THR A 39 1.06 -7.05 4.06
CA THR A 39 1.64 -7.58 5.29
C THR A 39 2.99 -6.94 5.60
N TYR A 40 3.43 -6.99 6.85
CA TYR A 40 4.79 -6.57 7.20
C TYR A 40 5.84 -7.38 6.44
N GLY A 41 6.87 -6.70 5.96
CA GLY A 41 7.91 -7.25 5.08
C GLY A 41 7.54 -7.27 3.60
N SER A 42 6.27 -7.00 3.24
CA SER A 42 5.89 -6.77 1.85
C SER A 42 6.62 -5.57 1.26
N THR A 43 6.91 -5.66 -0.03
CA THR A 43 7.48 -4.57 -0.81
C THR A 43 6.38 -3.94 -1.65
N VAL A 44 6.22 -2.62 -1.58
CA VAL A 44 5.15 -1.89 -2.26
C VAL A 44 5.69 -0.69 -3.03
N LYS A 45 4.98 -0.28 -4.07
CA LYS A 45 5.03 1.10 -4.57
C LYS A 45 3.82 1.84 -4.01
N LEU A 46 4.02 3.04 -3.47
CA LEU A 46 2.92 3.89 -3.03
C LEU A 46 2.57 4.88 -4.14
N MET A 47 1.41 4.70 -4.76
CA MET A 47 0.92 5.57 -5.82
C MET A 47 0.07 6.69 -5.23
N HIS A 48 0.43 7.94 -5.53
CA HIS A 48 -0.37 9.11 -5.19
C HIS A 48 -1.66 9.11 -6.03
N GLU A 49 -2.82 9.19 -5.38
CA GLU A 49 -4.11 9.00 -6.06
C GLU A 49 -4.34 10.02 -7.19
N LYS A 50 -4.07 11.30 -6.92
CA LYS A 50 -4.40 12.39 -7.84
C LYS A 50 -3.50 12.44 -9.07
N THR A 51 -2.19 12.24 -8.89
CA THR A 51 -1.20 12.45 -9.96
C THR A 51 -0.64 11.15 -10.52
N LYS A 52 -0.96 10.00 -9.91
CA LYS A 52 -0.45 8.68 -10.26
C LYS A 52 1.08 8.54 -10.16
N HIS A 53 1.77 9.51 -9.57
CA HIS A 53 3.20 9.39 -9.32
C HIS A 53 3.44 8.42 -8.16
N ARG A 54 4.56 7.70 -8.19
CA ARG A 54 4.97 6.78 -7.13
C ARG A 54 5.89 7.50 -6.14
N LEU A 55 5.73 7.20 -4.86
CA LEU A 55 6.69 7.63 -3.84
C LEU A 55 8.07 7.08 -4.20
N HIS A 56 9.05 7.97 -4.27
CA HIS A 56 10.36 7.69 -4.85
C HIS A 56 11.46 8.37 -4.04
N SER A 57 12.62 7.72 -3.97
CA SER A 57 13.82 8.29 -3.38
C SER A 57 15.06 7.89 -4.19
N HIS A 58 16.12 8.67 -4.11
CA HIS A 58 17.35 8.44 -4.86
C HIS A 58 18.52 9.09 -4.12
N ASP A 59 19.76 8.80 -4.51
CA ASP A 59 20.95 9.27 -3.78
C ASP A 59 21.31 10.73 -4.10
N VAL A 60 20.34 11.63 -3.93
CA VAL A 60 20.51 13.08 -4.05
C VAL A 60 19.88 13.73 -2.81
N PRO A 61 20.66 14.47 -2.01
CA PRO A 61 20.15 15.22 -0.87
C PRO A 61 19.41 16.49 -1.30
N TYR A 62 18.54 16.99 -0.44
CA TYR A 62 18.02 18.35 -0.58
C TYR A 62 19.15 19.38 -0.43
N GLY A 63 19.11 20.44 -1.23
CA GLY A 63 20.00 21.60 -1.07
C GLY A 63 19.51 22.63 -0.04
N SER A 64 18.38 22.36 0.61
CA SER A 64 17.68 23.21 1.57
C SER A 64 17.15 22.36 2.72
N GLY A 65 16.51 23.00 3.71
CA GLY A 65 15.87 22.29 4.82
C GLY A 65 16.89 21.50 5.62
N SER A 66 16.65 20.20 5.81
CA SER A 66 17.54 19.36 6.62
C SER A 66 18.84 18.94 5.93
N GLY A 67 18.92 19.08 4.60
CA GLY A 67 20.01 18.52 3.79
C GLY A 67 20.00 16.99 3.69
N GLN A 68 18.97 16.31 4.17
CA GLN A 68 18.83 14.84 4.07
C GLN A 68 18.47 14.38 2.65
N GLN A 69 18.50 13.06 2.42
CA GLN A 69 18.17 12.46 1.13
C GLN A 69 16.75 12.83 0.69
N SER A 70 16.59 13.24 -0.57
CA SER A 70 15.32 13.74 -1.09
C SER A 70 14.28 12.64 -1.31
N VAL A 71 13.01 12.99 -1.11
CA VAL A 71 11.85 12.13 -1.42
C VAL A 71 10.93 12.88 -2.36
N THR A 72 10.44 12.17 -3.37
CA THR A 72 9.74 12.78 -4.51
C THR A 72 8.61 11.89 -5.00
N GLY A 73 7.74 12.43 -5.85
CA GLY A 73 6.82 11.64 -6.66
C GLY A 73 7.42 11.42 -8.04
N PHE A 74 7.57 10.16 -8.47
CA PHE A 74 8.14 9.79 -9.77
C PHE A 74 7.04 9.30 -10.74
N PRO A 75 7.05 9.74 -12.01
CA PRO A 75 5.96 9.40 -12.95
C PRO A 75 6.05 7.99 -13.53
N GLU A 76 7.24 7.40 -13.64
CA GLU A 76 7.41 6.11 -14.32
C GLU A 76 6.96 4.95 -13.43
N VAL A 77 6.24 4.00 -14.03
CA VAL A 77 5.70 2.84 -13.32
C VAL A 77 6.80 1.83 -13.03
N ASP A 78 7.73 1.61 -13.96
CA ASP A 78 8.78 0.59 -13.89
C ASP A 78 10.11 1.15 -13.38
N ASP A 79 10.06 1.82 -12.23
CA ASP A 79 11.26 2.29 -11.55
C ASP A 79 11.51 1.51 -10.24
N ALA A 80 12.75 1.08 -10.06
CA ALA A 80 13.18 0.32 -8.88
C ALA A 80 13.47 1.19 -7.66
N ASN A 81 13.65 2.51 -7.82
CA ASN A 81 13.75 3.48 -6.72
C ASN A 81 12.38 3.83 -6.10
N SER A 82 11.31 3.26 -6.62
CA SER A 82 9.95 3.47 -6.12
C SER A 82 9.50 2.37 -5.16
N TYR A 83 10.35 1.37 -4.87
CA TYR A 83 10.03 0.27 -3.97
C TYR A 83 10.37 0.57 -2.51
N TRP A 84 9.39 0.29 -1.64
CA TRP A 84 9.47 0.48 -0.19
C TRP A 84 9.08 -0.80 0.53
N ILE A 85 9.87 -1.20 1.53
CA ILE A 85 9.55 -2.33 2.40
C ILE A 85 8.76 -1.82 3.60
N VAL A 86 7.60 -2.40 3.84
CA VAL A 86 6.78 -2.08 5.01
C VAL A 86 7.35 -2.78 6.23
N ARG A 87 7.69 -2.04 7.28
CA ARG A 87 8.28 -2.56 8.52
C ARG A 87 7.45 -2.13 9.72
N PRO A 88 7.39 -2.96 10.78
CA PRO A 88 6.79 -2.51 12.04
C PRO A 88 7.71 -1.50 12.74
N ALA A 89 7.15 -0.77 13.70
CA ALA A 89 7.95 -0.04 14.68
C ALA A 89 8.85 -1.02 15.47
N PRO A 90 10.08 -0.63 15.88
CA PRO A 90 11.04 -1.51 16.54
C PRO A 90 10.50 -2.29 17.75
N ASP A 91 9.69 -1.65 18.60
CA ASP A 91 9.17 -2.24 19.84
C ASP A 91 7.83 -2.98 19.65
N SER A 92 7.40 -3.18 18.40
CA SER A 92 6.18 -3.93 18.09
C SER A 92 6.41 -5.44 18.19
N SER A 93 5.39 -6.19 18.60
CA SER A 93 5.38 -7.65 18.53
C SER A 93 5.11 -8.19 17.11
N ALA A 94 4.76 -7.33 16.16
CA ALA A 94 4.40 -7.70 14.80
C ALA A 94 5.60 -8.33 14.06
N LYS A 95 5.30 -9.37 13.29
CA LYS A 95 6.27 -10.16 12.53
C LYS A 95 6.04 -9.98 11.04
N GLN A 96 7.05 -10.34 10.26
CA GLN A 96 6.92 -10.43 8.81
C GLN A 96 5.82 -11.43 8.44
N GLY A 97 4.92 -11.05 7.53
CA GLY A 97 3.73 -11.83 7.16
C GLY A 97 2.47 -11.47 7.96
N ASP A 98 2.57 -10.69 9.04
CA ASP A 98 1.37 -10.27 9.77
C ASP A 98 0.63 -9.19 8.98
N ALA A 99 -0.71 -9.29 8.93
CA ALA A 99 -1.58 -8.30 8.30
C ALA A 99 -1.53 -6.96 9.06
N ILE A 100 -1.70 -5.85 8.33
CA ILE A 100 -1.57 -4.51 8.89
C ILE A 100 -2.95 -3.89 9.07
N GLU A 101 -3.32 -3.57 10.31
CA GLU A 101 -4.61 -2.94 10.62
C GLU A 101 -4.54 -1.41 10.49
N THR A 102 -5.67 -0.78 10.19
CA THR A 102 -5.82 0.68 10.30
C THR A 102 -5.44 1.15 11.71
N GLY A 103 -4.76 2.28 11.80
CA GLY A 103 -4.24 2.82 13.05
C GLY A 103 -2.87 2.25 13.47
N SER A 104 -2.37 1.20 12.82
CA SER A 104 -1.02 0.66 13.06
C SER A 104 0.06 1.71 12.78
N ILE A 105 1.12 1.69 13.59
CA ILE A 105 2.32 2.49 13.35
C ILE A 105 3.30 1.65 12.54
N ILE A 106 3.63 2.13 11.35
CA ILE A 106 4.53 1.49 10.40
C ILE A 106 5.74 2.38 10.13
N ARG A 107 6.78 1.77 9.57
CA ARG A 107 7.91 2.43 8.92
C ARG A 107 8.01 1.96 7.48
N LEU A 108 8.51 2.83 6.61
CA LEU A 108 8.73 2.51 5.20
C LEU A 108 10.23 2.63 4.90
N GLN A 109 10.86 1.53 4.55
CA GLN A 109 12.28 1.50 4.20
C GLN A 109 12.45 1.54 2.69
N HIS A 110 13.14 2.55 2.17
CA HIS A 110 13.47 2.61 0.75
C HIS A 110 14.41 1.46 0.39
N MET A 111 14.03 0.63 -0.59
CA MET A 111 14.77 -0.60 -0.89
C MET A 111 16.21 -0.35 -1.29
N ARG A 112 16.45 0.61 -2.19
CA ARG A 112 17.77 0.82 -2.78
C ARG A 112 18.75 1.43 -1.79
N THR A 113 18.33 2.46 -1.04
CA THR A 113 19.23 3.22 -0.15
C THR A 113 19.19 2.77 1.30
N ARG A 114 18.28 1.84 1.66
CA ARG A 114 18.05 1.32 3.02
C ARG A 114 17.64 2.39 4.04
N LYS A 115 17.37 3.62 3.60
CA LYS A 115 16.92 4.74 4.43
C LYS A 115 15.42 4.67 4.72
N TRP A 116 14.99 5.31 5.80
CA TRP A 116 13.61 5.36 6.24
C TRP A 116 12.89 6.59 5.69
N LEU A 117 11.62 6.44 5.31
CA LEU A 117 10.75 7.59 5.06
C LEU A 117 10.59 8.37 6.36
N HIS A 118 11.03 9.62 6.34
CA HIS A 118 11.21 10.43 7.52
C HIS A 118 10.53 11.79 7.38
N SER A 119 10.09 12.39 8.49
CA SER A 119 9.65 13.78 8.53
C SER A 119 9.97 14.44 9.86
N HIS A 120 9.98 15.78 9.84
CA HIS A 120 10.45 16.63 10.94
C HIS A 120 10.02 18.08 10.73
N LEU A 121 10.43 18.98 11.63
CA LEU A 121 10.09 20.40 11.59
C LEU A 121 11.00 21.24 10.69
N HIS A 122 11.33 20.73 9.49
CA HIS A 122 11.99 21.49 8.42
C HIS A 122 10.97 21.89 7.35
N ALA A 123 11.22 23.00 6.66
CA ALA A 123 10.39 23.47 5.56
C ALA A 123 10.70 22.67 4.28
N SER A 124 9.66 22.21 3.58
CA SER A 124 9.81 21.48 2.33
C SER A 124 10.30 22.40 1.19
N PRO A 125 11.07 21.89 0.21
CA PRO A 125 11.84 22.75 -0.70
C PRO A 125 11.04 23.65 -1.64
N LEU A 126 9.83 23.25 -2.06
CA LEU A 126 9.03 24.00 -3.05
C LEU A 126 7.80 24.68 -2.43
N SER A 127 7.17 24.08 -1.44
CA SER A 127 5.94 24.61 -0.83
C SER A 127 6.11 25.17 0.58
N GLY A 128 7.23 24.92 1.25
CA GLY A 128 7.45 25.34 2.64
C GLY A 128 6.54 24.62 3.65
N ASN A 129 5.97 23.47 3.26
CA ASN A 129 5.24 22.57 4.16
C ASN A 129 6.22 21.80 5.05
N LEU A 130 5.79 20.71 5.71
CA LEU A 130 6.73 19.86 6.43
C LEU A 130 7.59 19.07 5.44
N GLU A 131 8.91 19.11 5.59
CA GLU A 131 9.82 18.32 4.78
C GLU A 131 9.60 16.82 5.01
N VAL A 132 9.59 16.06 3.91
CA VAL A 132 9.66 14.60 3.93
C VAL A 132 10.94 14.19 3.23
N SER A 133 11.72 13.33 3.88
CA SER A 133 13.07 12.95 3.49
C SER A 133 13.30 11.45 3.67
N CYS A 134 14.48 10.99 3.24
CA CYS A 134 15.02 9.68 3.58
C CYS A 134 16.14 9.84 4.62
N PHE A 135 16.01 9.22 5.78
CA PHE A 135 16.94 9.36 6.90
C PHE A 135 17.52 8.00 7.36
N GLY A 136 18.70 8.05 7.98
CA GLY A 136 19.30 6.90 8.65
C GLY A 136 19.69 5.74 7.72
N GLY A 137 19.40 4.52 8.18
CA GLY A 137 19.74 3.25 7.55
C GLY A 137 19.35 2.03 8.40
N ASP A 138 19.88 0.85 8.09
CA ASP A 138 19.51 -0.41 8.75
C ASP A 138 19.69 -0.41 10.29
N GLY A 139 20.73 0.26 10.78
CA GLY A 139 21.01 0.40 12.22
C GLY A 139 20.62 1.76 12.82
N GLN A 140 19.96 2.62 12.04
CA GLN A 140 19.66 4.00 12.45
C GLN A 140 18.23 4.36 12.04
N SER A 141 17.35 4.40 13.03
CA SER A 141 15.94 4.77 12.91
C SER A 141 15.49 5.43 14.21
N ASP A 142 14.55 6.36 14.13
CA ASP A 142 13.95 7.04 15.28
C ASP A 142 12.43 7.27 15.08
N THR A 143 11.79 8.00 15.98
CA THR A 143 10.34 8.26 15.93
C THR A 143 9.93 9.12 14.73
N GLY A 144 10.85 9.87 14.12
CA GLY A 144 10.62 10.63 12.89
C GLY A 144 10.41 9.73 11.66
N ASP A 145 10.63 8.42 11.81
CA ASP A 145 10.33 7.42 10.78
C ASP A 145 8.92 6.82 10.94
N TYR A 146 8.16 7.21 11.96
CA TYR A 146 6.91 6.54 12.33
C TYR A 146 5.71 7.17 11.62
N TRP A 147 4.95 6.34 10.91
CA TRP A 147 3.76 6.72 10.18
C TRP A 147 2.58 5.90 10.64
N ARG A 148 1.50 6.56 11.08
CA ARG A 148 0.21 5.91 11.30
C ARG A 148 -0.47 5.66 9.97
N LEU A 149 -0.79 4.40 9.71
CA LEU A 149 -1.65 4.04 8.59
C LEU A 149 -3.10 4.42 8.92
N GLU A 150 -3.75 5.16 8.02
CA GLU A 150 -5.18 5.43 8.09
C GLU A 150 -5.84 4.94 6.82
N ILE A 151 -6.70 3.94 6.94
CA ILE A 151 -7.49 3.42 5.82
C ILE A 151 -8.71 4.32 5.62
N GLU A 152 -8.94 4.78 4.38
CA GLU A 152 -10.13 5.54 4.04
C GLU A 152 -11.31 4.59 3.78
N GLY A 153 -12.46 4.87 4.41
CA GLY A 153 -13.65 4.01 4.34
C GLY A 153 -13.77 3.06 5.54
N SER A 154 -14.44 1.91 5.35
CA SER A 154 -14.76 0.95 6.42
C SER A 154 -13.78 -0.23 6.54
N GLY A 155 -12.72 -0.25 5.74
CA GLY A 155 -11.73 -1.32 5.75
C GLY A 155 -10.92 -1.34 7.05
N LYS A 156 -10.70 -2.53 7.61
CA LYS A 156 -9.90 -2.73 8.83
C LYS A 156 -8.46 -3.11 8.54
N LEU A 157 -8.25 -3.94 7.52
CA LEU A 157 -6.94 -4.43 7.08
C LEU A 157 -6.50 -3.69 5.83
N TRP A 158 -5.20 -3.41 5.73
CA TRP A 158 -4.61 -2.75 4.59
C TRP A 158 -4.58 -3.69 3.40
N LYS A 159 -5.20 -3.27 2.30
CA LYS A 159 -5.23 -4.02 1.04
C LYS A 159 -4.61 -3.22 -0.10
N ARG A 160 -4.15 -3.95 -1.11
CA ARG A 160 -3.75 -3.38 -2.40
C ARG A 160 -4.89 -2.55 -2.99
N ASP A 161 -4.54 -1.48 -3.70
CA ASP A 161 -5.47 -0.56 -4.38
C ASP A 161 -6.49 0.13 -3.44
N GLN A 162 -6.33 -0.04 -2.12
CA GLN A 162 -7.13 0.66 -1.13
C GLN A 162 -6.58 2.08 -0.92
N LYS A 163 -7.50 3.04 -0.80
CA LYS A 163 -7.17 4.42 -0.46
C LYS A 163 -6.74 4.49 0.99
N VAL A 164 -5.53 4.98 1.21
CA VAL A 164 -4.96 5.15 2.54
C VAL A 164 -4.30 6.52 2.68
N ARG A 165 -4.08 6.93 3.92
CA ARG A 165 -3.21 8.04 4.29
C ARG A 165 -2.14 7.54 5.22
N LEU A 166 -1.00 8.20 5.18
CA LEU A 166 0.10 7.98 6.12
C LEU A 166 0.28 9.26 6.90
N ARG A 167 -0.02 9.23 8.20
CA ARG A 167 0.12 10.37 9.09
C ARG A 167 1.38 10.23 9.91
N HIS A 168 2.32 11.14 9.73
CA HIS A 168 3.53 11.19 10.53
C HIS A 168 3.19 11.39 12.00
N ILE A 169 3.76 10.55 12.89
CA ILE A 169 3.40 10.54 14.32
C ILE A 169 3.83 11.85 14.99
N ASP A 170 5.08 12.28 14.83
CA ASP A 170 5.63 13.37 15.64
C ASP A 170 5.11 14.75 15.20
N THR A 171 4.90 14.97 13.90
CA THR A 171 4.46 16.27 13.36
C THR A 171 2.96 16.36 13.09
N GLY A 172 2.28 15.21 13.05
CA GLY A 172 0.87 15.07 12.66
C GLY A 172 0.60 15.33 11.17
N GLY A 173 1.64 15.52 10.34
CA GLY A 173 1.50 15.78 8.91
C GLY A 173 1.15 14.52 8.12
N TYR A 174 0.18 14.60 7.23
CA TYR A 174 -0.10 13.55 6.26
C TYR A 174 0.89 13.61 5.09
N LEU A 175 1.43 12.46 4.69
CA LEU A 175 2.24 12.31 3.50
C LEU A 175 1.45 12.82 2.28
N HIS A 176 2.01 13.80 1.60
CA HIS A 176 1.29 14.61 0.63
C HIS A 176 2.15 14.81 -0.62
N SER A 177 1.53 14.84 -1.79
CA SER A 177 2.19 15.28 -3.02
C SER A 177 1.23 16.09 -3.88
N HIS A 178 1.77 16.83 -4.84
CA HIS A 178 0.99 17.75 -5.67
C HIS A 178 1.75 18.11 -6.93
N ASN A 179 1.12 18.84 -7.84
CA ASN A 179 1.72 19.24 -9.12
C ASN A 179 2.74 20.41 -9.01
N LYS A 180 3.56 20.44 -7.95
CA LYS A 180 4.78 21.26 -7.89
C LYS A 180 5.96 20.34 -8.18
N LYS A 181 6.72 20.66 -9.22
CA LYS A 181 7.78 19.80 -9.76
C LYS A 181 9.14 20.46 -9.63
N TYR A 182 10.18 19.63 -9.51
CA TYR A 182 11.56 20.08 -9.59
C TYR A 182 11.97 20.32 -11.04
N ASN A 183 12.71 21.42 -11.28
CA ASN A 183 13.07 21.89 -12.61
C ASN A 183 14.46 21.44 -13.10
N ARG A 184 15.30 20.82 -12.27
CA ARG A 184 16.69 20.46 -12.64
C ARG A 184 16.86 18.95 -12.86
N LEU A 185 17.60 18.61 -13.92
CA LEU A 185 18.05 17.28 -14.36
C LEU A 185 16.96 16.20 -14.38
N GLY A 186 16.19 16.16 -15.49
CA GLY A 186 15.13 15.15 -15.71
C GLY A 186 13.75 15.57 -15.23
N GLY A 187 13.46 16.89 -15.29
CA GLY A 187 12.26 17.54 -14.77
C GLY A 187 10.97 16.74 -14.94
N GLY A 188 10.22 16.59 -13.84
CA GLY A 188 9.02 15.76 -13.84
C GLY A 188 8.65 15.27 -12.45
N GLN A 189 9.65 15.10 -11.58
CA GLN A 189 9.44 14.65 -10.21
C GLN A 189 8.70 15.69 -9.38
N GLN A 190 7.70 15.24 -8.64
CA GLN A 190 6.87 16.07 -7.76
C GLN A 190 7.50 16.19 -6.38
N GLU A 191 7.33 17.34 -5.72
CA GLU A 191 7.62 17.45 -4.29
C GLU A 191 6.68 16.52 -3.50
N VAL A 192 7.27 15.85 -2.52
CA VAL A 192 6.56 15.15 -1.46
C VAL A 192 6.82 15.89 -0.15
N CYS A 193 5.77 16.15 0.62
CA CYS A 193 5.82 16.92 1.85
C CYS A 193 4.78 16.41 2.85
N GLY A 194 4.75 16.97 4.06
CA GLY A 194 3.73 16.72 5.07
C GLY A 194 2.76 17.90 5.19
N VAL A 195 1.46 17.63 5.15
CA VAL A 195 0.38 18.63 5.34
C VAL A 195 -0.54 18.18 6.47
N ARG A 196 -0.86 19.06 7.44
CA ARG A 196 -1.62 18.68 8.65
C ARG A 196 -3.11 18.40 8.43
N GLU A 197 -3.66 18.87 7.32
CA GLU A 197 -5.07 18.68 6.97
C GLU A 197 -5.27 17.48 6.05
N LYS A 198 -6.39 16.77 6.21
CA LYS A 198 -6.83 15.79 5.22
C LYS A 198 -7.28 16.51 3.95
N ARG A 199 -6.71 16.12 2.81
CA ARG A 199 -6.97 16.68 1.48
C ARG A 199 -7.11 15.54 0.46
N ALA A 200 -7.34 15.85 -0.80
CA ALA A 200 -7.37 14.82 -1.84
C ALA A 200 -5.93 14.41 -2.26
N GLU A 201 -4.97 15.30 -2.03
CA GLU A 201 -3.55 15.26 -2.40
C GLU A 201 -2.67 14.50 -1.39
N ASN A 202 -3.28 13.92 -0.36
CA ASN A 202 -2.63 13.04 0.60
C ASN A 202 -3.38 11.71 0.72
N ILE A 203 -3.93 11.25 -0.41
CA ILE A 203 -4.45 9.89 -0.59
C ILE A 203 -3.45 9.10 -1.43
N TRP A 204 -3.09 7.93 -0.93
CA TRP A 204 -2.16 7.00 -1.55
C TRP A 204 -2.78 5.61 -1.69
N LEU A 205 -2.24 4.81 -2.59
CA LEU A 205 -2.63 3.42 -2.80
C LEU A 205 -1.36 2.57 -2.82
N ALA A 206 -1.38 1.42 -2.13
CA ALA A 206 -0.37 0.40 -2.34
C ALA A 206 -0.61 -0.25 -3.70
N ALA A 207 0.33 -0.06 -4.62
CA ALA A 207 0.34 -0.58 -5.97
C ALA A 207 1.61 -1.41 -6.21
N GLU A 208 1.72 -1.98 -7.42
CA GLU A 208 2.89 -2.71 -7.96
C GLU A 208 3.88 -3.20 -6.88
N GLY A 209 3.58 -4.32 -6.23
CA GLY A 209 4.36 -4.82 -5.09
C GLY A 209 4.50 -6.34 -5.07
N VAL A 210 5.37 -6.81 -4.19
CA VAL A 210 5.50 -8.22 -3.81
C VAL A 210 4.98 -8.35 -2.39
N TYR A 211 3.83 -9.01 -2.25
CA TYR A 211 3.12 -9.16 -0.99
C TYR A 211 3.42 -10.52 -0.39
N LEU A 212 3.84 -10.53 0.87
CA LEU A 212 4.12 -11.78 1.58
C LEU A 212 2.80 -12.44 2.01
N PRO A 213 2.73 -13.79 2.00
CA PRO A 213 1.59 -14.52 2.52
C PRO A 213 1.25 -14.09 3.95
N VAL A 214 -0.03 -14.09 4.27
CA VAL A 214 -0.49 -13.82 5.63
C VAL A 214 -0.10 -15.01 6.51
N ASN A 215 0.51 -14.73 7.66
CA ASN A 215 0.74 -15.78 8.65
C ASN A 215 -0.60 -16.27 9.19
N GLU A 216 -0.95 -17.53 8.92
CA GLU A 216 -2.06 -18.16 9.63
C GLU A 216 -1.66 -18.37 11.10
N SER A 217 -2.36 -17.68 12.00
CA SER A 217 -2.33 -18.01 13.42
C SER A 217 -2.93 -19.40 13.61
N LYS A 218 -2.09 -20.40 13.86
CA LYS A 218 -2.51 -21.70 14.38
C LYS A 218 -3.06 -21.58 15.80
#